data_AF-A0A1A2E4L3-F1
#
_entry.id   AF-A0A1A2E4L3-F1
#
_cell.length_a   1.000
_cell.length_b   1.000
_cell.length_c   1.000
_cell.angle_alpha   90.00
_cell.angle_beta   90.00
_cell.angle_gamma   90.00
#
_symmetry.space_group_name_H-M   'P 1'
#
loop_
_entity.id
_entity.type
_entity.pdbx_description
1 polymer ?
#
loop_
_entity_poly.entity_id
_entity_poly.type
_entity_poly.pdbx_seq_one_letter_code
_entity_poly.pdbx_strand_id
1 'polypeptide(L)'
;MIQFPPPAPWRRPTADIVATVLLFVAELAFSAVSVALALLSSVWLMLPICSDNCDSPAVTHFVHRTFAGTVVIVGGIALALLVSCVGALVAGTQGRAGMWKWPALGLVIGVVSVLIAAGLWVN
;
A
#
# COMPACT_ATOMS: atom_id res chain seq x y z
N MET A 1 -14.55 37.94 -40.28
CA MET A 1 -14.88 36.94 -39.24
C MET A 1 -13.57 36.33 -38.79
N ILE A 2 -13.17 36.54 -37.54
CA ILE A 2 -11.93 35.95 -37.00
C ILE A 2 -12.27 34.51 -36.62
N GLN A 3 -11.74 33.56 -37.40
CA GLN A 3 -11.95 32.13 -37.17
C GLN A 3 -10.89 31.68 -36.15
N PHE A 4 -11.30 31.49 -34.90
CA PHE A 4 -10.41 30.90 -33.89
C PHE A 4 -10.15 29.43 -34.25
N PRO A 5 -8.89 28.96 -34.23
CA PRO A 5 -8.62 27.54 -34.42
C PRO A 5 -9.35 26.74 -33.34
N PRO A 6 -9.90 25.55 -33.65
CA PRO A 6 -10.52 24.70 -32.64
C PRO A 6 -9.48 24.44 -31.54
N PRO A 7 -9.87 24.43 -30.25
CA PRO A 7 -8.95 24.10 -29.17
C PRO A 7 -8.34 22.74 -29.50
N ALA A 8 -7.02 22.70 -29.61
CA ALA A 8 -6.30 21.46 -29.84
C ALA A 8 -6.77 20.45 -28.79
N PRO A 9 -7.13 19.21 -29.17
CA PRO A 9 -7.52 18.21 -28.20
C PRO A 9 -6.38 18.08 -27.21
N TRP A 10 -6.66 18.37 -25.94
CA TRP A 10 -5.68 18.32 -24.87
C TRP A 10 -5.30 16.85 -24.66
N ARG A 11 -4.40 16.34 -25.51
CA ARG A 11 -3.91 14.97 -25.43
C ARG A 11 -3.10 14.90 -24.16
N ARG A 12 -3.56 14.07 -23.22
CA ARG A 12 -2.76 13.67 -22.06
C ARG A 12 -1.42 13.13 -22.57
N PRO A 13 -0.28 13.58 -22.00
CA PRO A 13 1.00 13.01 -22.35
C PRO A 13 0.98 11.52 -22.00
N THR A 14 1.29 10.67 -22.97
CA THR A 14 1.35 9.20 -22.81
C THR A 14 2.24 8.79 -21.64
N ALA A 15 3.27 9.58 -21.34
CA ALA A 15 4.14 9.39 -20.17
C ALA A 15 3.38 9.43 -18.83
N ASP A 16 2.37 10.29 -18.65
CA ASP A 16 1.60 10.38 -17.40
C ASP A 16 0.71 9.14 -17.22
N ILE A 17 0.17 8.61 -18.32
CA ILE A 17 -0.61 7.36 -18.31
C ILE A 17 0.29 6.18 -17.94
N VAL A 18 1.43 6.04 -18.63
CA VAL A 18 2.37 4.94 -18.39
C VAL A 18 2.91 4.99 -16.96
N ALA A 19 3.30 6.16 -16.46
CA ALA A 19 3.77 6.33 -15.08
C ALA A 19 2.70 5.93 -14.05
N THR A 20 1.44 6.34 -14.28
CA THR A 20 0.32 6.00 -13.40
C THR A 20 0.08 4.49 -13.38
N VAL A 21 0.10 3.82 -14.53
CA VAL A 21 -0.06 2.36 -14.63
C VAL A 21 1.08 1.62 -13.93
N LEU A 22 2.33 2.03 -14.18
CA LEU A 22 3.50 1.42 -13.54
C LEU A 22 3.45 1.56 -12.01
N LEU A 23 3.02 2.72 -11.50
CA LEU A 23 2.89 2.93 -10.06
C LEU A 23 1.79 2.07 -9.45
N PHE A 24 0.64 1.92 -10.10
CA PHE A 24 -0.40 1.00 -9.61
C PHE A 24 0.05 -0.46 -9.62
N VAL A 25 0.78 -0.89 -10.65
CA VAL A 25 1.35 -2.24 -10.70
C VAL A 25 2.37 -2.44 -9.57
N ALA A 26 3.26 -1.47 -9.36
CA ALA A 26 4.23 -1.52 -8.27
C ALA A 26 3.56 -1.54 -6.90
N GLU A 27 2.54 -0.71 -6.68
CA GLU A 27 1.77 -0.65 -5.43
C GLU A 27 1.02 -1.95 -5.17
N LEU A 28 0.42 -2.56 -6.20
CA LEU A 28 -0.28 -3.85 -6.08
C LEU A 28 0.69 -4.99 -5.79
N ALA A 29 1.82 -5.05 -6.48
CA ALA A 29 2.87 -6.04 -6.22
C ALA A 29 3.43 -5.88 -4.79
N PHE A 30 3.73 -4.64 -4.37
CA PHE A 30 4.19 -4.33 -3.03
C PHE A 30 3.16 -4.73 -1.95
N SER A 31 1.89 -4.42 -2.20
CA SER A 31 0.77 -4.80 -1.32
C SER A 31 0.66 -6.31 -1.17
N ALA A 32 0.72 -7.05 -2.29
CA ALA A 32 0.65 -8.51 -2.28
C ALA A 32 1.81 -9.14 -1.49
N VAL A 33 3.05 -8.67 -1.72
CA VAL A 33 4.23 -9.14 -0.98
C VAL A 33 4.11 -8.83 0.51
N SER A 34 3.66 -7.63 0.86
CA SER A 34 3.53 -7.19 2.25
C SER A 34 2.44 -7.96 3.01
N VAL A 35 1.29 -8.20 2.37
CA VAL A 35 0.25 -9.07 2.94
C VAL A 35 0.74 -10.51 3.08
N ALA A 36 1.45 -11.04 2.08
CA ALA A 36 2.03 -12.38 2.16
C ALA A 36 3.01 -12.49 3.33
N LEU A 37 3.86 -11.48 3.56
CA LEU A 37 4.77 -11.42 4.70
C LEU A 37 4.02 -11.43 6.05
N ALA A 38 2.94 -10.66 6.15
CA ALA A 38 2.10 -10.59 7.34
C ALA A 38 1.35 -11.91 7.61
N LEU A 39 0.89 -12.60 6.56
CA LEU A 39 0.28 -13.91 6.67
C LEU A 39 1.30 -14.98 7.05
N LEU A 40 2.49 -14.97 6.44
CA LEU A 40 3.54 -15.95 6.72
C LEU A 40 3.98 -15.88 8.19
N SER A 41 4.19 -14.66 8.72
CA SER A 41 4.52 -14.44 10.13
C SER A 41 3.39 -14.88 11.08
N SER A 42 2.12 -14.67 10.69
CA SER A 42 0.97 -15.12 11.48
C SER A 42 0.79 -16.64 11.47
N VAL A 43 1.04 -17.31 10.34
CA VAL A 43 0.99 -18.78 10.22
C VAL A 43 2.12 -19.43 11.02
N TRP A 44 3.30 -18.81 11.06
CA TRP A 44 4.41 -19.28 11.89
C TRP A 44 4.06 -19.31 13.40
N LEU A 45 3.20 -18.40 13.86
CA LEU A 45 2.68 -18.39 15.23
C LEU A 45 1.60 -19.43 15.50
N MET A 46 0.88 -19.91 14.47
CA MET A 46 -0.13 -20.96 14.58
C MET A 46 0.45 -22.38 14.54
N LEU A 47 1.76 -22.54 14.28
CA LEU A 47 2.44 -23.83 14.36
C LEU A 47 2.44 -24.34 15.82
N PRO A 48 2.35 -25.66 16.04
CA PRO A 48 2.10 -26.28 17.36
C PRO A 48 3.29 -26.25 18.34
N ILE A 49 4.15 -25.24 18.25
CA ILE A 49 5.22 -24.96 19.21
C ILE A 49 4.64 -24.59 20.60
N CYS A 50 3.34 -24.27 20.64
CA CYS A 50 2.55 -23.95 21.82
C CYS A 50 1.86 -25.16 22.50
N SER A 51 2.37 -26.38 22.35
CA SER A 51 1.76 -27.56 23.00
C SER A 51 2.10 -27.69 24.49
N ASP A 52 3.22 -27.12 24.97
CA ASP A 52 3.70 -27.40 26.34
C ASP A 52 4.10 -26.17 27.20
N ASN A 53 4.11 -24.94 26.67
CA ASN A 53 4.66 -23.78 27.44
C ASN A 53 4.04 -22.39 27.13
N CYS A 54 2.71 -22.34 26.94
CA CYS A 54 1.98 -21.11 26.54
C CYS A 54 1.91 -19.98 27.58
N ASP A 55 2.22 -20.24 28.85
CA ASP A 55 2.12 -19.24 29.92
C ASP A 55 3.40 -18.42 30.14
N SER A 56 4.43 -18.58 29.30
CA SER A 56 5.63 -17.74 29.44
C SER A 56 5.36 -16.30 28.94
N PRO A 57 5.75 -15.27 29.69
CA PRO A 57 5.54 -13.86 29.30
C PRO A 57 6.30 -13.47 28.02
N ALA A 58 7.27 -14.27 27.59
CA ALA A 58 7.98 -14.08 26.33
C ALA A 58 7.10 -14.41 25.11
N VAL A 59 6.20 -15.40 25.22
CA VAL A 59 5.32 -15.83 24.11
C VAL A 59 4.16 -14.86 23.93
N THR A 60 3.56 -14.38 25.02
CA THR A 60 2.47 -13.38 24.96
C THR A 60 2.95 -12.05 24.37
N HIS A 61 4.16 -11.61 24.71
CA HIS A 61 4.76 -10.40 24.15
C HIS A 61 5.08 -10.53 22.64
N PHE A 62 5.56 -11.69 22.22
CA PHE A 62 5.85 -11.99 20.81
C PHE A 62 4.58 -12.08 19.96
N VAL A 63 3.51 -12.68 20.48
CA VAL A 63 2.18 -12.73 19.85
C VAL A 63 1.60 -11.32 19.71
N HIS A 64 1.70 -10.49 20.75
CA HIS A 64 1.20 -9.10 20.70
C HIS A 64 1.93 -8.25 19.65
N ARG A 65 3.26 -8.37 19.56
CA ARG A 65 4.05 -7.63 18.55
C ARG A 65 3.81 -8.08 17.14
N THR A 66 3.73 -9.39 16.92
CA THR A 66 3.47 -9.91 15.58
C THR A 66 2.06 -9.56 15.12
N PHE A 67 1.07 -9.67 16.01
CA PHE A 67 -0.31 -9.26 15.70
C PHE A 67 -0.42 -7.76 15.42
N ALA A 68 0.23 -6.91 16.24
CA ALA A 68 0.29 -5.47 16.01
C ALA A 68 0.94 -5.14 14.65
N GLY A 69 2.06 -5.78 14.32
CA GLY A 69 2.72 -5.60 13.01
C GLY A 69 1.83 -6.03 11.84
N THR A 70 1.14 -7.18 11.94
CA THR A 70 0.19 -7.65 10.92
C THR A 70 -0.97 -6.67 10.74
N VAL A 71 -1.56 -6.17 11.83
CA VAL A 71 -2.66 -5.18 11.77
C VAL A 71 -2.19 -3.87 11.11
N VAL A 72 -0.98 -3.41 11.45
CA VAL A 72 -0.39 -2.20 10.84
C VAL A 72 -0.14 -2.38 9.35
N ILE A 73 0.36 -3.54 8.92
CA ILE A 73 0.58 -3.85 7.49
C ILE A 73 -0.75 -3.88 6.74
N VAL A 74 -1.72 -4.67 7.22
CA VAL A 74 -3.02 -4.83 6.54
C VAL A 74 -3.80 -3.51 6.51
N GLY A 75 -3.84 -2.79 7.63
CA GLY A 75 -4.50 -1.49 7.71
C GLY A 75 -3.81 -0.42 6.85
N GLY A 76 -2.47 -0.37 6.87
CA GLY A 76 -1.68 0.55 6.08
C GLY A 76 -1.83 0.33 4.57
N ILE A 77 -1.86 -0.92 4.12
CA ILE A 77 -2.08 -1.27 2.71
C ILE A 77 -3.50 -0.94 2.28
N ALA A 78 -4.50 -1.26 3.10
CA ALA A 78 -5.88 -0.91 2.80
C ALA A 78 -6.05 0.62 2.63
N LEU A 79 -5.42 1.39 3.51
CA LEU A 79 -5.41 2.85 3.42
C LEU A 79 -4.65 3.34 2.18
N ALA A 80 -3.49 2.77 1.87
CA ALA A 80 -2.70 3.10 0.68
C ALA A 80 -3.54 2.91 -0.60
N LEU A 81 -4.15 1.74 -0.77
CA LEU A 81 -4.99 1.43 -1.93
C LEU A 81 -6.21 2.35 -2.02
N LEU A 82 -6.83 2.70 -0.90
CA LEU A 82 -7.94 3.66 -0.86
C LEU A 82 -7.50 5.05 -1.34
N VAL A 83 -6.38 5.55 -0.82
CA VAL A 83 -5.84 6.87 -1.19
C VAL A 83 -5.47 6.90 -2.67
N SER A 84 -4.82 5.84 -3.17
CA SER A 84 -4.43 5.71 -4.57
C SER A 84 -5.62 5.64 -5.51
N CYS A 85 -6.62 4.80 -5.22
CA CYS A 85 -7.82 4.66 -6.04
C CYS A 85 -8.66 5.93 -6.04
N VAL A 86 -8.99 6.48 -4.86
CA VAL A 86 -9.82 7.68 -4.75
C VAL A 86 -9.11 8.88 -5.36
N GLY A 87 -7.82 9.05 -5.07
CA GLY A 87 -7.00 10.13 -5.62
C GLY A 87 -6.90 10.08 -7.15
N ALA A 88 -6.67 8.89 -7.72
CA ALA A 88 -6.63 8.71 -9.17
C ALA A 88 -8.00 8.94 -9.82
N LEU A 89 -9.11 8.50 -9.21
CA LEU A 89 -10.47 8.75 -9.73
C LEU A 89 -10.82 10.24 -9.71
N VAL A 90 -10.51 10.95 -8.63
CA VAL A 90 -10.74 12.40 -8.53
C VAL A 90 -9.88 13.18 -9.53
N ALA A 91 -8.60 12.84 -9.68
CA ALA A 91 -7.73 13.47 -10.68
C ALA A 91 -8.14 13.12 -12.12
N GLY A 92 -8.66 11.91 -12.34
CA GLY A 92 -9.21 11.45 -13.60
C GLY A 92 -10.43 12.26 -14.02
N THR A 93 -11.40 12.43 -13.11
CA THR A 93 -12.65 13.17 -13.35
C THR A 93 -12.44 14.66 -13.54
N GLN A 94 -11.43 15.26 -12.90
CA GLN A 94 -11.10 16.68 -13.05
C GLN A 94 -10.25 17.00 -14.29
N GLY A 95 -9.89 16.00 -15.11
CA GLY A 95 -9.04 16.21 -16.30
C GLY A 95 -7.65 16.76 -15.99
N ARG A 96 -7.20 16.71 -14.73
CA ARG A 96 -5.89 17.25 -14.32
C ARG A 96 -4.77 16.38 -14.86
N ALA A 97 -3.70 17.03 -15.30
CA ALA A 97 -2.41 16.39 -15.58
C ALA A 97 -1.69 16.09 -14.25
N GLY A 98 -1.02 14.94 -14.17
CA GLY A 98 -0.30 14.55 -12.96
C GLY A 98 -1.05 13.54 -12.08
N MET A 99 -1.76 12.59 -12.70
CA MET A 99 -2.49 11.53 -11.97
C MET A 99 -1.55 10.61 -11.17
N TRP A 100 -0.30 10.46 -11.61
CA TRP A 100 0.73 9.62 -10.99
C TRP A 100 1.05 9.97 -9.54
N LYS A 101 0.75 11.20 -9.08
CA LYS A 101 1.05 11.63 -7.71
C LYS A 101 0.27 10.85 -6.65
N TRP A 102 -0.94 10.39 -6.98
CA TRP A 102 -1.80 9.66 -6.06
C TRP A 102 -1.33 8.24 -5.77
N PRO A 103 -1.04 7.38 -6.79
CA PRO A 103 -0.47 6.07 -6.53
C PRO A 103 0.94 6.15 -5.94
N ALA A 104 1.73 7.17 -6.28
CA ALA A 104 3.00 7.40 -5.59
C ALA A 104 2.83 7.67 -4.08
N LEU A 105 1.81 8.45 -3.71
CA LEU A 105 1.50 8.74 -2.31
C LEU A 105 1.05 7.48 -1.56
N GLY A 106 0.15 6.67 -2.15
CA GLY A 106 -0.27 5.41 -1.54
C GLY A 106 0.89 4.43 -1.38
N LEU A 107 1.78 4.33 -2.37
CA LEU A 107 2.99 3.51 -2.27
C LEU A 107 3.88 3.96 -1.10
N VAL A 108 4.08 5.27 -0.89
CA VAL A 108 4.82 5.80 0.26
C VAL A 108 4.15 5.42 1.58
N ILE A 109 2.81 5.53 1.67
CA ILE A 109 2.06 5.12 2.86
C ILE A 109 2.26 3.62 3.14
N GLY A 110 2.22 2.79 2.11
CA GLY A 110 2.50 1.35 2.21
C GLY A 110 3.90 1.07 2.74
N VAL A 111 4.93 1.72 2.18
CA VAL A 111 6.33 1.56 2.61
C VAL A 111 6.51 1.97 4.07
N VAL A 112 5.96 3.11 4.48
CA VAL A 112 6.04 3.58 5.87
C VAL A 112 5.36 2.58 6.82
N SER A 113 4.21 2.02 6.43
CA SER A 113 3.48 1.04 7.24
C SER A 113 4.30 -0.24 7.45
N VAL A 114 4.97 -0.73 6.40
CA VAL A 114 5.87 -1.90 6.51
C VAL A 114 7.08 -1.60 7.39
N LEU A 115 7.67 -0.40 7.28
CA LEU A 115 8.80 0.00 8.14
C LEU A 115 8.40 0.08 9.61
N ILE A 116 7.22 0.60 9.92
CA ILE A 116 6.69 0.62 11.29
C ILE A 116 6.50 -0.80 11.82
N ALA A 117 5.90 -1.68 11.02
CA ALA A 117 5.72 -3.08 11.41
C ALA A 117 7.06 -3.81 11.62
N ALA A 118 8.05 -3.60 10.75
CA ALA A 118 9.39 -4.12 10.94
C ALA A 118 10.04 -3.58 12.23
N GLY A 119 9.87 -2.31 12.54
CA GLY A 119 10.31 -1.72 13.80
C GLY A 119 9.66 -2.37 15.03
N LEU A 120 8.35 -2.64 14.96
CA LEU A 120 7.61 -3.34 16.02
C LEU A 120 8.02 -4.81 16.18
N TRP A 121 8.52 -5.45 15.12
CA TRP A 121 9.02 -6.83 15.19
C TRP A 121 10.44 -6.90 15.79
N VAL A 122 11.29 -5.91 15.51
CA VAL A 122 12.69 -5.88 15.96
C VAL A 122 12.85 -5.35 17.39
N ASN A 123 12.11 -4.29 17.74
CA ASN A 123 12.16 -3.67 19.07
C ASN A 123 11.31 -4.44 20.04
#